data_AF-A0A3A4R6V4-F1
#
_entry.id   AF-A0A3A4R6V4-F1
#
_cell.length_a   1.000
_cell.length_b   1.000
_cell.length_c   1.000
_cell.angle_alpha   90.00
_cell.angle_beta   90.00
_cell.angle_gamma   90.00
#
_symmetry.space_group_name_H-M   'P 1'
#
loop_
_entity.id
_entity.type
_entity.pdbx_description
1 polymer ?
#
loop_
_entity_poly.entity_id
_entity_poly.type
_entity_poly.pdbx_seq_one_letter_code
_entity_poly.pdbx_strand_id
1 'polypeptide(L)'
;MEKEFYELVIEGPYILIKGFITGLLIGSKNMGTVIYNKEKSIKRESFSELLKEWIGVSEHLTHVIISSDIYEMVTREIETSFDDINMKVISSKKIRKACFEFKYEAFAERYGIELKNFFKDLPSGVSLLPDYKPVEEIHKEAKGIELYAPEHDYKVSAEGTVEGPLPEIIGLYEQAKQRDLIKLKEITLHFE
;
A
#
# COMPACT_ATOMS: atom_id res chain seq x y z
N MET A 1 -4.33 12.25 -18.24
CA MET A 1 -3.34 12.70 -17.24
C MET A 1 -3.39 11.71 -16.11
N GLU A 2 -2.23 11.23 -15.64
CA GLU A 2 -2.19 10.45 -14.40
C GLU A 2 -2.75 11.31 -13.26
N LYS A 3 -3.60 10.71 -12.43
CA LYS A 3 -4.22 11.41 -11.30
C LYS A 3 -3.16 11.56 -10.21
N GLU A 4 -2.82 12.78 -9.84
CA GLU A 4 -1.86 13.05 -8.78
C GLU A 4 -2.53 12.87 -7.40
N PHE A 5 -1.72 12.49 -6.41
CA PHE A 5 -2.19 12.26 -5.04
C PHE A 5 -1.29 12.97 -4.03
N TYR A 6 -1.89 13.36 -2.92
CA TYR A 6 -1.24 14.00 -1.79
C TYR A 6 -1.54 13.22 -0.53
N GLU A 7 -0.56 13.10 0.35
CA GLU A 7 -0.83 12.70 1.72
C GLU A 7 -1.00 13.95 2.59
N LEU A 8 -2.15 14.04 3.23
CA LEU A 8 -2.43 14.98 4.30
C LEU A 8 -2.24 14.29 5.66
N VAL A 9 -1.59 14.99 6.57
CA VAL A 9 -1.60 14.66 8.00
C VAL A 9 -2.45 15.69 8.70
N ILE A 10 -3.56 15.24 9.27
CA ILE A 10 -4.57 16.08 9.90
C ILE A 10 -4.60 15.76 11.38
N GLU A 11 -4.40 16.79 12.20
CA GLU A 11 -4.62 16.73 13.64
C GLU A 11 -6.13 16.84 13.93
N GLY A 12 -6.67 15.89 14.67
CA GLY A 12 -8.07 15.79 15.07
C GLY A 12 -8.55 14.33 15.24
N PRO A 13 -9.75 14.13 15.83
CA PRO A 13 -10.32 12.79 15.96
C PRO A 13 -10.65 12.16 14.60
N TYR A 14 -10.21 10.92 14.38
CA TYR A 14 -10.40 10.19 13.11
C TYR A 14 -11.86 10.22 12.59
N ILE A 15 -12.84 9.97 13.47
CA ILE A 15 -14.26 9.93 13.10
C ILE A 15 -14.74 11.30 12.61
N LEU A 16 -14.26 12.38 13.24
CA LEU A 16 -14.61 13.74 12.86
C LEU A 16 -13.99 14.10 11.51
N ILE A 17 -12.70 13.79 11.31
CA ILE A 17 -11.99 14.02 10.03
C ILE A 17 -12.67 13.25 8.90
N LYS A 18 -13.00 11.98 9.12
CA LYS A 18 -13.69 11.14 8.14
C LYS A 18 -15.07 11.71 7.81
N GLY A 19 -15.86 12.06 8.84
CA GLY A 19 -17.19 12.62 8.67
C GLY A 19 -17.18 13.96 7.92
N PHE A 20 -16.26 14.84 8.28
CA PHE A 20 -16.09 16.15 7.65
C PHE A 20 -15.76 16.04 6.15
N ILE A 21 -14.70 15.29 5.81
CA ILE A 21 -14.29 15.12 4.41
C ILE A 21 -15.40 14.43 3.61
N THR A 22 -16.04 13.40 4.17
CA THR A 22 -17.16 12.71 3.51
C THR A 22 -18.33 13.67 3.26
N GLY A 23 -18.73 14.44 4.27
CA GLY A 23 -19.81 15.42 4.16
C GLY A 23 -19.49 16.52 3.14
N LEU A 24 -18.25 17.02 3.12
CA LEU A 24 -17.78 18.01 2.16
C LEU A 24 -17.86 17.49 0.72
N LEU A 25 -17.43 16.25 0.46
CA LEU A 25 -17.52 15.64 -0.87
C LEU A 25 -18.96 15.46 -1.33
N ILE A 26 -19.83 14.96 -0.45
CA ILE A 26 -21.27 14.81 -0.74
C ILE A 26 -21.91 16.18 -1.02
N GLY A 27 -21.66 17.17 -0.17
CA GLY A 27 -22.24 18.51 -0.29
C GLY A 27 -21.75 19.28 -1.53
N SER A 28 -20.48 19.10 -1.91
CA SER A 28 -19.88 19.73 -3.09
C SER A 28 -20.12 18.96 -4.39
N LYS A 29 -20.76 17.78 -4.34
CA LYS A 29 -20.95 16.86 -5.48
C LYS A 29 -19.64 16.45 -6.16
N ASN A 30 -18.55 16.40 -5.41
CA ASN A 30 -17.24 15.94 -5.89
C ASN A 30 -17.09 14.43 -5.71
N MET A 31 -16.46 13.77 -6.69
CA MET A 31 -16.16 12.33 -6.67
C MET A 31 -14.66 12.06 -6.53
N GLY A 32 -13.94 12.98 -5.88
CA GLY A 32 -12.51 12.81 -5.60
C GLY A 32 -12.24 11.59 -4.72
N THR A 33 -11.02 11.07 -4.83
CA THR A 33 -10.61 9.86 -4.11
C THR A 33 -10.02 10.24 -2.76
N VAL A 34 -10.49 9.58 -1.71
CA VAL A 34 -9.99 9.73 -0.35
C VAL A 34 -9.71 8.35 0.22
N ILE A 35 -8.50 8.14 0.74
CA ILE A 35 -8.07 6.88 1.33
C ILE A 35 -7.55 7.18 2.73
N TYR A 36 -8.17 6.58 3.74
CA TYR A 36 -7.76 6.71 5.12
C TYR A 36 -6.76 5.62 5.48
N ASN A 37 -5.63 6.00 6.07
CA ASN A 37 -4.58 5.04 6.41
C ASN A 37 -5.05 3.96 7.40
N LYS A 38 -5.98 4.28 8.31
CA LYS A 38 -6.58 3.29 9.23
C LYS A 38 -7.35 2.16 8.51
N GLU A 39 -7.71 2.32 7.24
CA GLU A 39 -8.56 1.39 6.50
C GLU A 39 -7.79 0.54 5.48
N LYS A 40 -6.54 0.91 5.16
CA LYS A 40 -5.70 0.25 4.17
C LYS A 40 -4.31 -0.01 4.77
N SER A 41 -3.71 -1.16 4.51
CA SER A 41 -2.40 -1.57 5.04
C SER A 41 -1.23 -0.75 4.44
N ILE A 42 -1.18 0.56 4.71
CA ILE A 42 -0.21 1.51 4.16
C ILE A 42 0.71 1.99 5.30
N LYS A 43 2.04 1.82 5.17
CA LYS A 43 3.05 2.35 6.10
C LYS A 43 4.04 3.23 5.38
N ARG A 44 4.38 4.39 5.93
CA ARG A 44 5.39 5.28 5.35
C ARG A 44 6.80 4.84 5.77
N GLU A 45 7.79 4.97 4.88
CA GLU A 45 9.22 4.77 5.17
C GLU A 45 9.69 5.67 6.34
N SER A 46 9.06 6.83 6.52
CA SER A 46 9.40 7.79 7.56
C SER A 46 8.86 7.45 8.96
N PHE A 47 8.23 6.29 9.18
CA PHE A 47 7.56 6.01 10.45
C PHE A 47 8.57 5.90 11.61
N SER A 48 9.77 5.33 11.43
CA SER A 48 10.75 5.22 12.52
C SER A 48 11.48 6.52 12.85
N GLU A 49 11.62 7.45 11.89
CA GLU A 49 12.35 8.70 12.10
C GLU A 49 11.45 9.84 12.56
N LEU A 50 10.22 9.96 12.03
CA LEU A 50 9.27 11.00 12.47
C LEU A 50 8.51 10.62 13.75
N LEU A 51 8.35 9.33 14.07
CA LEU A 51 7.74 8.93 15.35
C LEU A 51 8.57 9.38 16.55
N LYS A 52 9.90 9.46 16.43
CA LYS A 52 10.76 9.83 17.57
C LYS A 52 10.50 11.25 18.08
N GLU A 53 10.06 12.16 17.22
CA GLU A 53 9.71 13.52 17.62
C GLU A 53 8.31 13.63 18.23
N TRP A 54 7.40 12.68 17.94
CA TRP A 54 5.95 12.83 18.20
C TRP A 54 5.38 11.78 19.19
N ILE A 55 6.24 11.10 19.95
CA ILE A 55 5.86 10.26 21.08
C ILE A 55 5.29 11.17 22.18
N GLY A 56 3.97 11.36 22.14
CA GLY A 56 3.19 12.24 23.02
C GLY A 56 1.92 12.81 22.37
N VAL A 57 1.82 12.82 21.03
CA VAL A 57 0.73 13.45 20.23
C VAL A 57 -0.06 12.41 19.39
N SER A 58 0.29 11.12 19.46
CA SER A 58 -0.10 10.11 18.47
C SER A 58 -1.58 9.71 18.41
N GLU A 59 -2.44 10.12 19.36
CA GLU A 59 -3.86 9.76 19.34
C GLU A 59 -4.75 10.67 18.46
N HIS A 60 -4.20 11.79 17.98
CA HIS A 60 -4.96 12.77 17.19
C HIS A 60 -4.46 12.96 15.76
N LEU A 61 -3.54 12.14 15.24
CA LEU A 61 -3.07 12.31 13.87
C LEU A 61 -3.75 11.32 12.93
N THR A 62 -4.43 11.84 11.91
CA THR A 62 -5.04 11.05 10.85
C THR A 62 -4.34 11.33 9.52
N HIS A 63 -3.83 10.27 8.91
CA HIS A 63 -3.25 10.31 7.58
C HIS A 63 -4.32 10.01 6.54
N VAL A 64 -4.44 10.89 5.56
CA VAL A 64 -5.42 10.81 4.49
C VAL A 64 -4.70 10.99 3.17
N ILE A 65 -4.86 10.06 2.24
CA ILE A 65 -4.42 10.24 0.87
C ILE A 65 -5.59 10.78 0.06
N ILE A 66 -5.37 11.90 -0.63
CA ILE A 66 -6.40 12.55 -1.43
C ILE A 66 -5.91 12.81 -2.85
N SER A 67 -6.81 12.70 -3.82
CA SER A 67 -6.49 13.04 -5.20
C SER A 67 -6.48 14.56 -5.44
N SER A 68 -5.69 15.01 -6.40
CA SER A 68 -5.42 16.44 -6.66
C SER A 68 -6.66 17.27 -6.99
N ASP A 69 -7.69 16.66 -7.58
CA ASP A 69 -8.98 17.30 -7.92
C ASP A 69 -9.76 17.82 -6.70
N ILE A 70 -9.51 17.29 -5.51
CA ILE A 70 -10.16 17.74 -4.26
C ILE A 70 -9.17 18.30 -3.24
N TYR A 71 -7.88 18.30 -3.57
CA TYR A 71 -6.80 18.61 -2.63
C TYR A 71 -6.91 20.02 -2.03
N GLU A 72 -7.02 21.03 -2.89
CA GLU A 72 -7.07 22.42 -2.45
C GLU A 72 -8.35 22.72 -1.67
N MET A 73 -9.48 22.18 -2.13
CA MET A 73 -10.77 22.33 -1.45
C MET A 73 -10.69 21.75 -0.04
N VAL A 74 -10.30 20.48 0.12
CA VAL A 74 -10.26 19.82 1.43
C VAL A 74 -9.31 20.56 2.38
N THR A 75 -8.13 20.94 1.92
CA THR A 75 -7.13 21.64 2.74
C THR A 75 -7.68 22.98 3.20
N ARG A 76 -8.23 23.78 2.28
CA ARG A 76 -8.80 25.09 2.58
C ARG A 76 -9.95 24.99 3.58
N GLU A 77 -10.91 24.10 3.36
CA GLU A 77 -12.10 24.02 4.23
C GLU A 77 -11.75 23.56 5.66
N ILE A 78 -10.73 22.72 5.83
CA ILE A 78 -10.22 22.36 7.17
C ILE A 78 -9.57 23.58 7.83
N GLU A 79 -8.72 24.31 7.12
CA GLU A 79 -8.01 25.48 7.65
C GLU A 79 -8.96 26.63 8.02
N THR A 80 -9.97 26.91 7.20
CA THR A 80 -10.93 27.99 7.45
C THR A 80 -11.92 27.67 8.57
N SER A 81 -12.16 26.38 8.82
CA SER A 81 -13.13 25.92 9.80
C SER A 81 -12.47 25.50 11.12
N PHE A 82 -11.17 25.77 11.29
CA PHE A 82 -10.36 25.33 12.44
C PHE A 82 -11.03 25.69 13.78
N ASP A 83 -11.54 26.92 13.91
CA ASP A 83 -12.17 27.40 15.15
C ASP A 83 -13.47 26.65 15.50
N ASP A 84 -14.15 26.07 14.50
CA ASP A 84 -15.43 25.37 14.68
C ASP A 84 -15.25 23.87 14.93
N ILE A 85 -14.23 23.25 14.30
CA ILE A 85 -14.07 21.78 14.27
C ILE A 85 -12.82 21.30 15.01
N ASN A 86 -11.93 22.19 15.42
CA ASN A 86 -10.66 21.89 16.09
C ASN A 86 -9.84 20.82 15.34
N MET A 87 -9.74 20.95 14.01
CA MET A 87 -8.93 20.09 13.15
C MET A 87 -7.97 20.91 12.31
N LYS A 88 -6.72 20.46 12.19
CA LYS A 88 -5.67 21.21 11.51
C LYS A 88 -4.89 20.34 10.55
N VAL A 89 -4.64 20.84 9.34
CA VAL A 89 -3.64 20.23 8.45
C VAL A 89 -2.25 20.58 8.97
N ILE A 90 -1.49 19.58 9.41
CA ILE A 90 -0.13 19.77 9.93
C ILE A 90 0.95 19.41 8.91
N SER A 91 0.60 18.62 7.89
CA SER A 91 1.50 18.31 6.78
C SER A 91 0.71 18.00 5.52
N SER A 92 1.27 18.39 4.39
CA SER A 92 0.83 18.00 3.06
C SER A 92 2.06 17.68 2.22
N LYS A 93 2.09 16.49 1.61
CA LYS A 93 3.16 16.09 0.68
C LYS A 93 2.59 15.42 -0.54
N LYS A 94 3.08 15.84 -1.71
CA LYS A 94 2.75 15.19 -2.99
C LYS A 94 3.39 13.81 -3.05
N ILE A 95 2.60 12.81 -3.43
CA ILE A 95 3.05 11.43 -3.57
C ILE A 95 3.60 11.26 -4.97
N ARG A 96 4.87 10.88 -5.06
CA ARG A 96 5.55 10.60 -6.32
C ARG A 96 5.28 9.17 -6.80
N LYS A 97 5.44 8.21 -5.89
CA LYS A 97 5.25 6.77 -6.16
C LYS A 97 4.94 6.01 -4.88
N ALA A 98 4.47 4.79 -5.04
CA ALA A 98 4.30 3.84 -3.95
C ALA A 98 5.05 2.54 -4.28
N CYS A 99 5.36 1.76 -3.25
CA CYS A 99 5.94 0.44 -3.41
C CYS A 99 5.45 -0.50 -2.30
N PHE A 100 5.60 -1.81 -2.50
CA PHE A 100 5.51 -2.78 -1.41
C PHE A 100 6.43 -3.97 -1.69
N GLU A 101 6.89 -4.58 -0.61
CA GLU A 101 7.65 -5.81 -0.66
C GLU A 101 6.71 -7.02 -0.58
N PHE A 102 7.04 -8.07 -1.32
CA PHE A 102 6.34 -9.34 -1.27
C PHE A 102 7.33 -10.50 -1.16
N LYS A 103 6.81 -11.62 -0.66
CA LYS A 103 7.47 -12.91 -0.66
C LYS A 103 6.48 -14.00 -0.98
N TYR A 104 6.85 -14.96 -1.80
CA TYR A 104 6.05 -16.16 -2.02
C TYR A 104 6.90 -17.43 -1.98
N GLU A 105 6.24 -18.53 -1.65
CA GLU A 105 6.82 -19.88 -1.70
C GLU A 105 5.72 -20.87 -2.12
N ALA A 106 6.05 -21.78 -3.04
CA ALA A 106 5.13 -22.81 -3.50
C ALA A 106 5.86 -24.15 -3.73
N PHE A 107 5.21 -25.23 -3.31
CA PHE A 107 5.73 -26.60 -3.39
C PHE A 107 5.05 -27.44 -4.50
N ALA A 108 4.30 -26.78 -5.39
CA ALA A 108 3.72 -27.42 -6.56
C ALA A 108 3.87 -26.52 -7.79
N GLU A 109 4.26 -27.13 -8.91
CA GLU A 109 4.59 -26.44 -10.16
C GLU A 109 3.46 -25.52 -10.63
N ARG A 110 2.21 -25.98 -10.55
CA ARG A 110 1.03 -25.19 -10.93
C ARG A 110 0.96 -23.83 -10.23
N TYR A 111 1.23 -23.80 -8.92
CA TYR A 111 1.17 -22.58 -8.11
C TYR A 111 2.40 -21.72 -8.36
N GLY A 112 3.56 -22.34 -8.59
CA GLY A 112 4.77 -21.62 -8.95
C GLY A 112 4.64 -20.88 -10.28
N ILE A 113 4.04 -21.51 -11.29
CA ILE A 113 3.74 -20.88 -12.59
C ILE A 113 2.75 -19.72 -12.39
N GLU A 114 1.68 -19.93 -11.63
CA GLU A 114 0.69 -18.90 -11.34
C GLU A 114 1.32 -17.66 -10.69
N LEU A 115 2.16 -17.85 -9.67
CA LEU A 115 2.85 -16.77 -8.96
C LEU A 115 3.84 -16.03 -9.86
N LYS A 116 4.64 -16.76 -10.64
CA LYS A 116 5.56 -16.16 -11.62
C LYS A 116 4.81 -15.33 -12.67
N ASN A 117 3.67 -15.81 -13.15
CA ASN A 117 2.85 -15.09 -14.12
C ASN A 117 2.22 -13.83 -13.52
N PHE A 118 1.72 -13.90 -12.29
CA PHE A 118 1.15 -12.75 -11.58
C PHE A 118 2.14 -11.58 -11.51
N PHE A 119 3.40 -11.86 -11.18
CA PHE A 119 4.45 -10.83 -11.11
C PHE A 119 5.09 -10.49 -12.47
N LYS A 120 4.76 -11.22 -13.53
CA LYS A 120 5.20 -10.93 -14.90
C LYS A 120 4.24 -9.99 -15.63
N ASP A 121 2.95 -10.07 -15.34
CA ASP A 121 1.89 -9.29 -15.98
C ASP A 121 1.48 -8.09 -15.09
N LEU A 122 2.42 -7.16 -14.92
CA LEU A 122 2.22 -5.99 -14.07
C LEU A 122 1.41 -4.90 -14.78
N PRO A 123 0.57 -4.14 -14.04
CA PRO A 123 -0.11 -2.97 -14.57
C PRO A 123 0.86 -1.95 -15.17
N SER A 124 0.37 -1.15 -16.13
CA SER A 124 1.16 -0.06 -16.71
C SER A 124 1.69 0.88 -15.63
N GLY A 125 2.96 1.28 -15.75
CA GLY A 125 3.64 2.14 -14.77
C GLY A 125 4.16 1.41 -13.53
N VAL A 126 3.82 0.14 -13.33
CA VAL A 126 4.36 -0.69 -12.23
C VAL A 126 5.57 -1.48 -12.71
N SER A 127 6.63 -1.50 -11.91
CA SER A 127 7.88 -2.21 -12.19
C SER A 127 8.30 -3.07 -11.00
N LEU A 128 8.89 -4.23 -11.29
CA LEU A 128 9.65 -5.00 -10.31
C LEU A 128 11.06 -4.42 -10.18
N LEU A 129 11.51 -4.26 -8.94
CA LEU A 129 12.87 -3.86 -8.67
C LEU A 129 13.87 -5.02 -8.87
N PRO A 130 15.18 -4.71 -9.00
CA PRO A 130 16.22 -5.72 -9.27
C PRO A 130 16.45 -6.75 -8.15
N ASP A 131 15.81 -6.57 -7.00
CA ASP A 131 15.81 -7.52 -5.88
C ASP A 131 14.97 -8.77 -6.17
N TYR A 132 14.07 -8.70 -7.15
CA TYR A 132 13.27 -9.86 -7.56
C TYR A 132 14.10 -10.93 -8.27
N LYS A 133 14.32 -12.04 -7.57
CA LYS A 133 15.06 -13.21 -8.08
C LYS A 133 14.36 -14.51 -7.69
N PRO A 134 13.48 -15.05 -8.55
CA PRO A 134 12.85 -16.34 -8.27
C PRO A 134 13.88 -17.46 -8.32
N VAL A 135 13.87 -18.30 -7.29
CA VAL A 135 14.67 -19.53 -7.19
C VAL A 135 13.74 -20.71 -7.34
N GLU A 136 14.02 -21.58 -8.31
CA GLU A 136 13.22 -22.76 -8.65
C GLU A 136 14.09 -24.01 -8.54
N GLU A 137 13.64 -24.96 -7.73
CA GLU A 137 14.29 -26.24 -7.48
C GLU A 137 13.37 -27.37 -7.95
N ILE A 138 13.92 -28.30 -8.73
CA ILE A 138 13.22 -29.48 -9.24
C ILE A 138 14.04 -30.71 -8.86
N HIS A 139 13.54 -31.50 -7.93
CA HIS A 139 14.21 -32.70 -7.43
C HIS A 139 13.64 -33.92 -8.16
N LYS A 140 14.24 -34.29 -9.30
CA LYS A 140 13.76 -35.40 -10.15
C LYS A 140 14.09 -36.80 -9.62
N GLU A 141 14.83 -36.90 -8.51
CA GLU A 141 15.38 -38.16 -7.99
C GLU A 141 14.62 -38.75 -6.79
N ALA A 142 13.52 -38.14 -6.32
CA ALA A 142 12.68 -38.64 -5.22
C ALA A 142 11.80 -39.86 -5.60
N LYS A 143 12.27 -40.73 -6.49
CA LYS A 143 11.71 -42.06 -6.74
C LYS A 143 12.56 -43.12 -6.05
N GLY A 144 12.64 -43.08 -4.72
CA GLY A 144 13.44 -44.06 -4.01
C GLY A 144 13.33 -44.00 -2.49
N ILE A 145 12.27 -44.60 -1.94
CA ILE A 145 12.19 -45.15 -0.58
C ILE A 145 12.53 -44.16 0.55
N GLU A 146 11.64 -43.21 0.86
CA GLU A 146 11.58 -42.63 2.21
C GLU A 146 10.16 -42.75 2.78
N LEU A 147 10.04 -43.56 3.83
CA LEU A 147 8.77 -44.03 4.41
C LEU A 147 8.06 -42.99 5.30
N TYR A 148 8.57 -41.75 5.43
CA TYR A 148 8.12 -40.86 6.51
C TYR A 148 7.93 -39.36 6.18
N ALA A 149 8.21 -38.88 4.96
CA ALA A 149 7.79 -37.53 4.57
C ALA A 149 7.60 -37.42 3.05
N PRO A 150 6.52 -36.78 2.55
CA PRO A 150 6.45 -36.43 1.13
C PRO A 150 7.49 -35.35 0.83
N GLU A 151 8.63 -35.74 0.25
CA GLU A 151 9.52 -34.78 -0.40
C GLU A 151 8.77 -34.13 -1.56
N HIS A 152 8.78 -32.81 -1.61
CA HIS A 152 8.18 -32.09 -2.72
C HIS A 152 9.15 -32.06 -3.90
N ASP A 153 8.81 -32.73 -5.01
CA ASP A 153 9.59 -32.75 -6.26
C ASP A 153 9.82 -31.35 -6.88
N TYR A 154 9.13 -30.34 -6.36
CA TYR A 154 9.13 -28.97 -6.84
C TYR A 154 9.10 -27.97 -5.70
N LYS A 155 9.94 -26.94 -5.80
CA LYS A 155 9.87 -25.76 -4.94
C LYS A 155 10.18 -24.51 -5.76
N VAL A 156 9.39 -23.46 -5.60
CA VAL A 156 9.77 -22.11 -6.03
C VAL A 156 9.61 -21.12 -4.89
N SER A 157 10.55 -20.21 -4.77
CA SER A 157 10.47 -19.10 -3.83
C SER A 157 10.98 -17.82 -4.48
N ALA A 158 10.36 -16.69 -4.17
CA ALA A 158 10.88 -15.39 -4.53
C ALA A 158 10.52 -14.36 -3.46
N GLU A 159 11.36 -13.35 -3.38
CA GLU A 159 11.08 -12.07 -2.74
C GLU A 159 11.35 -10.97 -3.75
N GLY A 160 10.71 -9.81 -3.57
CA GLY A 160 10.97 -8.67 -4.41
C GLY A 160 10.13 -7.47 -4.02
N THR A 161 10.42 -6.35 -4.66
CA THR A 161 9.71 -5.09 -4.46
C THR A 161 9.05 -4.67 -5.76
N VAL A 162 7.77 -4.28 -5.70
CA VAL A 162 7.10 -3.60 -6.82
C VAL A 162 6.99 -2.11 -6.51
N GLU A 163 7.20 -1.27 -7.51
CA GLU A 163 7.03 0.18 -7.41
C GLU A 163 6.26 0.75 -8.61
N GLY A 164 5.52 1.84 -8.39
CA GLY A 164 4.73 2.47 -9.44
C GLY A 164 3.83 3.58 -8.91
N PRO A 165 2.89 4.07 -9.74
CA PRO A 165 1.91 5.05 -9.30
C PRO A 165 0.95 4.43 -8.26
N LEU A 166 0.46 5.29 -7.36
CA LEU A 166 -0.27 4.84 -6.17
C LEU A 166 -1.53 4.00 -6.47
N PRO A 167 -2.42 4.39 -7.40
CA PRO A 167 -3.64 3.61 -7.67
C PRO A 167 -3.33 2.17 -8.10
N GLU A 168 -2.34 2.01 -8.96
CA GLU A 168 -1.90 0.74 -9.54
C GLU A 168 -1.26 -0.13 -8.46
N ILE A 169 -0.46 0.47 -7.57
CA ILE A 169 0.15 -0.23 -6.44
C ILE A 169 -0.91 -0.69 -5.44
N ILE A 170 -1.90 0.14 -5.10
CA ILE A 170 -3.01 -0.26 -4.22
C ILE A 170 -3.82 -1.38 -4.87
N GLY A 171 -4.12 -1.28 -6.17
CA GLY A 171 -4.85 -2.31 -6.91
C GLY A 171 -4.11 -3.65 -6.91
N LEU A 172 -2.81 -3.63 -7.24
CA LEU A 172 -1.96 -4.83 -7.23
C LEU A 172 -1.83 -5.42 -5.83
N TYR A 173 -1.73 -4.58 -4.80
CA TYR A 173 -1.67 -5.01 -3.40
C TYR A 173 -2.91 -5.78 -2.98
N GLU A 174 -4.11 -5.26 -3.28
CA GLU A 174 -5.37 -5.92 -2.94
C GLU A 174 -5.55 -7.24 -3.72
N GLN A 175 -5.10 -7.30 -4.97
CA GLN A 175 -5.09 -8.54 -5.76
C GLN A 175 -4.11 -9.57 -5.16
N ALA A 176 -2.91 -9.14 -4.77
CA ALA A 176 -1.92 -10.02 -4.16
C ALA A 176 -2.37 -10.51 -2.78
N LYS A 177 -3.08 -9.68 -2.01
CA LYS A 177 -3.62 -10.02 -0.68
C LYS A 177 -4.67 -11.12 -0.72
N GLN A 178 -5.34 -11.33 -1.86
CA GLN A 178 -6.29 -12.43 -2.06
C GLN A 178 -5.61 -13.79 -2.32
N ARG A 179 -4.27 -13.84 -2.37
CA ARG A 179 -3.49 -15.04 -2.66
C ARG A 179 -2.73 -15.50 -1.41
N ASP A 180 -3.13 -16.62 -0.82
CA ASP A 180 -2.60 -17.10 0.47
C ASP A 180 -1.08 -17.35 0.49
N LEU A 181 -0.52 -17.70 -0.67
CA LEU A 181 0.90 -17.99 -0.87
C LEU A 181 1.78 -16.74 -0.98
N ILE A 182 1.17 -15.54 -1.08
CA ILE A 182 1.90 -14.27 -1.11
C ILE A 182 1.84 -13.64 0.28
N LYS A 183 3.01 -13.37 0.85
CA LYS A 183 3.17 -12.54 2.04
C LYS A 183 3.57 -11.15 1.60
N LEU A 184 2.88 -10.15 2.15
CA LEU A 184 3.06 -8.74 1.80
C LEU A 184 3.54 -7.97 3.03
N LYS A 185 4.49 -7.05 2.84
CA LYS A 185 4.68 -5.94 3.78
C LYS A 185 3.63 -4.86 3.51
N GLU A 186 3.58 -3.80 4.30
CA GLU A 186 2.67 -2.69 4.01
C GLU A 186 3.16 -1.84 2.83
N ILE A 187 2.24 -1.07 2.23
CA ILE A 187 2.56 -0.16 1.13
C ILE A 187 3.35 1.04 1.67
N THR A 188 4.51 1.30 1.07
CA THR A 188 5.35 2.47 1.30
C THR A 188 5.08 3.58 0.29
N LEU A 189 4.96 4.81 0.78
CA LEU A 189 4.82 6.02 -0.05
C LEU A 189 6.14 6.76 -0.15
N HIS A 190 6.50 7.19 -1.36
CA HIS A 190 7.62 8.10 -1.61
C HIS A 190 7.08 9.44 -2.13
N PHE A 191 7.67 10.52 -1.63
CA PHE A 191 7.20 11.90 -1.86
C PHE A 191 8.14 12.62 -2.83
N GLU A 192 7.65 13.72 -3.41
CA GLU A 192 8.51 14.70 -4.10
C GLU A 192 9.44 15.45 -3.15
#